data_AF-A0A978SGM0-F1
#
_entry.id   AF-A0A978SGM0-F1
#
_cell.length_a   1.000
_cell.length_b   1.000
_cell.length_c   1.000
_cell.angle_alpha   90.00
_cell.angle_beta   90.00
_cell.angle_gamma   90.00
#
_symmetry.space_group_name_H-M   'P 1'
#
loop_
_entity.id
_entity.type
_entity.pdbx_description
1 polymer ?
#
loop_
_entity_poly.entity_id
_entity_poly.type
_entity_poly.pdbx_seq_one_letter_code
_entity_poly.pdbx_strand_id
1 'polypeptide(L)'
;MPEQEGDLSELKQLLNLSEDAWVLTASWLLFSLYPKYPHPILILHGEQGTGKSYAARVLKSLIDPTKAPLIPNVANLRDLAIAAENRWVLAYDNLSGLSAEQSDALCRISTGGGFSTRTLYENDQETVFEFIRPQILTGIDSLATRGDLLERALLVNLLAIAEERRLSEVELNEKLGRLGGRILGAMLTALSQTLKALPQTKPDRLPRMADFARFAIAAETAIGLSQGTFLDVYRRNRQEAHGTALEASPIAVAIQKLMASGKTWTGTATQLLENLNELVDEKTINSKSWVSNGRSLGKVLIRLAPNLRSIGIVVTQKRTSQCRTYRIELTEKQTSQTSQTSQLNQETDFDDAFESANVTDVAENVTDDKHKASTWQMSSVDKKSVTTEQLIQQGFQQLSDKHDIDDMKNTTSSRWVGKQVKKQGKAGWVGSVQSVQDNIAEVLWTGDRYPTSVNVSELEEIA
;
A
#
# COMPACT_ATOMS: atom_id res chain seq x y z
N MET A 1 7.42 -22.86 7.50
CA MET A 1 8.80 -22.34 7.58
C MET A 1 9.21 -21.90 6.19
N PRO A 2 10.09 -20.91 6.03
CA PRO A 2 10.59 -20.52 4.71
C PRO A 2 11.35 -21.67 4.02
N GLU A 3 11.23 -21.77 2.70
CA GLU A 3 11.88 -22.81 1.87
C GLU A 3 12.83 -22.18 0.84
N GLN A 4 14.01 -22.76 0.62
CA GLN A 4 15.08 -22.14 -0.19
C GLN A 4 14.77 -22.06 -1.70
N GLU A 5 14.04 -23.03 -2.26
CA GLU A 5 13.77 -23.12 -3.71
C GLU A 5 12.39 -22.58 -4.11
N GLY A 6 11.92 -21.55 -3.41
CA GLY A 6 10.66 -20.89 -3.73
C GLY A 6 10.79 -19.87 -4.85
N ASP A 7 9.68 -19.60 -5.54
CA ASP A 7 9.55 -18.52 -6.51
C ASP A 7 8.45 -17.55 -6.05
N LEU A 8 8.75 -16.26 -6.04
CA LEU A 8 7.79 -15.22 -5.68
C LEU A 8 6.60 -15.22 -6.67
N SER A 9 6.82 -15.59 -7.94
CA SER A 9 5.75 -15.68 -8.94
C SER A 9 4.66 -16.71 -8.58
N GLU A 10 4.94 -17.68 -7.68
CA GLU A 10 3.93 -18.61 -7.16
C GLU A 10 2.78 -17.88 -6.45
N LEU A 11 3.02 -16.67 -5.93
CA LEU A 11 1.99 -15.82 -5.34
C LEU A 11 0.92 -15.39 -6.38
N LYS A 12 1.27 -15.29 -7.68
CA LYS A 12 0.30 -15.03 -8.76
C LYS A 12 -0.77 -16.13 -8.83
N GLN A 13 -0.50 -17.32 -8.33
CA GLN A 13 -1.49 -18.41 -8.29
C GLN A 13 -2.56 -18.21 -7.21
N LEU A 14 -2.33 -17.31 -6.24
CA LEU A 14 -3.23 -16.99 -5.13
C LEU A 14 -3.94 -15.65 -5.34
N LEU A 15 -3.43 -14.78 -6.21
CA LEU A 15 -3.91 -13.41 -6.40
C LEU A 15 -4.37 -13.19 -7.84
N ASN A 16 -5.54 -12.58 -8.03
CA ASN A 16 -6.08 -12.30 -9.36
C ASN A 16 -5.65 -10.90 -9.86
N LEU A 17 -4.37 -10.77 -10.20
CA LEU A 17 -3.73 -9.49 -10.55
C LEU A 17 -3.37 -9.46 -12.04
N SER A 18 -3.46 -8.27 -12.66
CA SER A 18 -2.76 -7.99 -13.92
C SER A 18 -1.24 -7.92 -13.70
N GLU A 19 -0.45 -7.88 -14.76
CA GLU A 19 1.01 -7.73 -14.65
C GLU A 19 1.43 -6.42 -13.97
N ASP A 20 0.75 -5.30 -14.27
CA ASP A 20 0.99 -4.03 -13.59
C ASP A 20 0.65 -4.10 -12.09
N ALA A 21 -0.51 -4.70 -11.79
CA ALA A 21 -0.96 -4.91 -10.41
C ALA A 21 0.01 -5.82 -9.65
N TRP A 22 0.57 -6.83 -10.31
CA TRP A 22 1.61 -7.70 -9.76
C TRP A 22 2.87 -6.93 -9.41
N VAL A 23 3.39 -6.11 -10.33
CA VAL A 23 4.61 -5.30 -10.11
C VAL A 23 4.47 -4.44 -8.85
N LEU A 24 3.35 -3.74 -8.69
CA LEU A 24 3.09 -2.90 -7.51
C LEU A 24 2.93 -3.71 -6.24
N THR A 25 2.17 -4.82 -6.31
CA THR A 25 1.89 -5.67 -5.15
C THR A 25 3.13 -6.38 -4.65
N ALA A 26 3.94 -6.97 -5.54
CA ALA A 26 5.19 -7.63 -5.20
C ALA A 26 6.21 -6.64 -4.61
N SER A 27 6.34 -5.46 -5.22
CA SER A 27 7.21 -4.40 -4.70
C SER A 27 6.77 -3.91 -3.31
N TRP A 28 5.46 -3.71 -3.12
CA TRP A 28 4.90 -3.33 -1.82
C TRP A 28 5.12 -4.40 -0.76
N LEU A 29 4.84 -5.67 -1.11
CA LEU A 29 4.97 -6.82 -0.23
C LEU A 29 6.42 -6.98 0.22
N LEU A 30 7.38 -6.89 -0.70
CA LEU A 30 8.80 -6.96 -0.35
C LEU A 30 9.24 -5.78 0.51
N PHE A 31 8.83 -4.56 0.16
CA PHE A 31 9.18 -3.36 0.93
C PHE A 31 8.59 -3.36 2.35
N SER A 32 7.48 -4.06 2.57
CA SER A 32 6.90 -4.20 3.91
C SER A 32 7.79 -4.97 4.90
N LEU A 33 8.81 -5.69 4.42
CA LEU A 33 9.85 -6.32 5.25
C LEU A 33 11.02 -5.38 5.58
N TYR A 34 11.04 -4.16 5.01
CA TYR A 34 12.10 -3.17 5.22
C TYR A 34 11.62 -2.08 6.17
N PRO A 35 11.79 -2.26 7.50
CA PRO A 35 11.29 -1.30 8.48
C PRO A 35 12.04 0.03 8.39
N LYS A 36 11.45 1.09 8.98
CA LYS A 36 11.99 2.45 9.18
C LYS A 36 11.65 3.50 8.11
N TYR A 37 11.12 3.11 6.96
CA TYR A 37 10.80 4.05 5.89
C TYR A 37 9.29 4.19 5.68
N PRO A 38 8.81 5.36 5.19
CA PRO A 38 7.40 5.53 4.88
C PRO A 38 6.87 4.46 3.92
N HIS A 39 5.83 3.74 4.34
CA HIS A 39 5.21 2.68 3.54
C HIS A 39 4.03 3.20 2.74
N PRO A 40 3.97 3.01 1.42
CA PRO A 40 2.77 3.33 0.67
C PRO A 40 1.60 2.47 1.12
N ILE A 41 0.40 3.01 0.99
CA ILE A 41 -0.84 2.35 1.36
C ILE A 41 -1.29 1.53 0.15
N LEU A 42 -1.39 0.22 0.29
CA LEU A 42 -1.90 -0.65 -0.77
C LEU A 42 -3.42 -0.62 -0.75
N ILE A 43 -4.05 -0.16 -1.83
CA ILE A 43 -5.50 -0.12 -1.96
C ILE A 43 -5.92 -1.14 -3.01
N LEU A 44 -6.57 -2.21 -2.56
CA LEU A 44 -7.11 -3.26 -3.40
C LEU A 44 -8.53 -2.88 -3.84
N HIS A 45 -8.68 -2.58 -5.13
CA HIS A 45 -9.93 -2.24 -5.79
C HIS A 45 -10.41 -3.36 -6.71
N GLY A 46 -11.69 -3.34 -7.05
CA GLY A 46 -12.30 -4.30 -7.96
C GLY A 46 -13.76 -4.55 -7.60
N GLU A 47 -14.52 -5.08 -8.54
CA GLU A 47 -15.93 -5.42 -8.37
C GLU A 47 -16.13 -6.49 -7.28
N GLN A 48 -17.39 -6.74 -6.90
CA GLN A 48 -17.71 -7.84 -6.00
C GLN A 48 -17.27 -9.18 -6.62
N GLY A 49 -16.71 -10.08 -5.81
CA GLY A 49 -16.26 -11.40 -6.28
C GLY A 49 -14.85 -11.44 -6.92
N THR A 50 -14.10 -10.35 -6.88
CA THR A 50 -12.69 -10.27 -7.36
C THR A 50 -11.66 -10.84 -6.38
N GLY A 51 -12.05 -11.21 -5.16
CA GLY A 51 -11.16 -11.82 -4.16
C GLY A 51 -10.35 -10.83 -3.30
N LYS A 52 -10.71 -9.55 -3.23
CA LYS A 52 -9.99 -8.49 -2.48
C LYS A 52 -9.66 -8.87 -1.02
N SER A 53 -10.66 -9.32 -0.26
CA SER A 53 -10.49 -9.70 1.15
C SER A 53 -9.57 -10.90 1.31
N TYR A 54 -9.63 -11.85 0.36
CA TYR A 54 -8.72 -12.99 0.34
C TYR A 54 -7.29 -12.56 0.01
N ALA A 55 -7.10 -11.72 -1.01
CA ALA A 55 -5.80 -11.16 -1.37
C ALA A 55 -5.16 -10.41 -0.19
N ALA A 56 -5.91 -9.53 0.48
CA ALA A 56 -5.43 -8.83 1.68
C ALA A 56 -5.01 -9.79 2.79
N ARG A 57 -5.75 -10.88 2.98
CA ARG A 57 -5.43 -11.92 3.97
C ARG A 57 -4.16 -12.70 3.61
N VAL A 58 -4.02 -13.09 2.34
CA VAL A 58 -2.81 -13.78 1.83
C VAL A 58 -1.59 -12.89 2.06
N LEU A 59 -1.60 -11.65 1.53
CA LEU A 59 -0.49 -10.71 1.67
C LEU A 59 -0.12 -10.49 3.14
N LYS A 60 -1.12 -10.25 3.99
CA LYS A 60 -0.89 -10.09 5.43
C LYS A 60 -0.32 -11.34 6.09
N SER A 61 -0.81 -12.53 5.76
CA SER A 61 -0.39 -13.79 6.39
C SER A 61 1.08 -14.14 6.12
N LEU A 62 1.64 -13.67 5.01
CA LEU A 62 3.04 -13.88 4.67
C LEU A 62 4.01 -13.10 5.56
N ILE A 63 3.58 -11.96 6.11
CA ILE A 63 4.46 -11.02 6.83
C ILE A 63 4.05 -10.85 8.30
N ASP A 64 2.76 -10.84 8.59
CA ASP A 64 2.18 -10.58 9.91
C ASP A 64 1.01 -11.56 10.18
N PRO A 65 1.31 -12.86 10.38
CA PRO A 65 0.32 -13.91 10.58
C PRO A 65 -0.44 -13.70 11.90
N THR A 66 -1.76 -13.53 11.80
CA THR A 66 -2.62 -13.27 12.96
C THR A 66 -3.96 -14.01 12.84
N LYS A 67 -4.55 -14.40 13.98
CA LYS A 67 -5.86 -15.08 14.02
C LYS A 67 -7.01 -14.23 13.48
N ALA A 68 -6.92 -12.91 13.64
CA ALA A 68 -7.90 -11.94 13.15
C ALA A 68 -7.21 -11.01 12.15
N PRO A 69 -7.07 -11.43 10.88
CA PRO A 69 -6.22 -10.75 9.91
C PRO A 69 -6.79 -9.40 9.45
N LEU A 70 -8.11 -9.27 9.35
CA LEU A 70 -8.77 -8.11 8.77
C LEU A 70 -9.47 -7.27 9.84
N ILE A 71 -9.41 -5.95 9.68
CA ILE A 71 -10.04 -4.95 10.54
C ILE A 71 -11.26 -4.39 9.77
N PRO A 72 -12.47 -4.38 10.35
CA PRO A 72 -13.68 -4.02 9.61
C PRO A 72 -13.83 -2.52 9.33
N ASN A 73 -13.14 -1.65 10.09
CA ASN A 73 -13.23 -0.21 9.92
C ASN A 73 -11.98 0.51 10.46
N VAL A 74 -11.70 1.68 9.90
CA VAL A 74 -10.73 2.64 10.46
C VAL A 74 -11.41 3.33 11.64
N ALA A 75 -11.13 2.86 12.86
CA ALA A 75 -11.69 3.43 14.07
C ALA A 75 -11.08 4.81 14.40
N ASN A 76 -11.47 5.40 15.53
CA ASN A 76 -10.91 6.67 15.99
C ASN A 76 -9.36 6.58 16.18
N LEU A 77 -8.70 7.73 16.30
CA LEU A 77 -7.24 7.82 16.44
C LEU A 77 -6.66 6.92 17.55
N ARG A 78 -7.37 6.73 18.65
CA ARG A 78 -6.91 5.91 19.78
C ARG A 78 -6.92 4.42 19.43
N ASP A 79 -8.02 3.92 18.88
CA ASP A 79 -8.14 2.53 18.46
C ASP A 79 -7.17 2.21 17.33
N LEU A 80 -6.93 3.20 16.45
CA LEU A 80 -5.93 3.12 15.40
C LEU A 80 -4.51 3.00 15.96
N ALA A 81 -4.15 3.81 16.97
CA ALA A 81 -2.86 3.71 17.65
C ALA A 81 -2.69 2.34 18.34
N ILE A 82 -3.73 1.82 19.00
CA ILE A 82 -3.72 0.48 19.60
C ILE A 82 -3.52 -0.59 18.51
N ALA A 83 -4.18 -0.47 17.36
CA ALA A 83 -4.00 -1.41 16.26
C ALA A 83 -2.57 -1.38 15.72
N ALA A 84 -1.99 -0.19 15.54
CA ALA A 84 -0.61 0.00 15.05
C ALA A 84 0.46 -0.49 16.03
N GLU A 85 0.22 -0.39 17.34
CA GLU A 85 1.09 -0.95 18.38
C GLU A 85 1.15 -2.48 18.28
N ASN A 86 -0.01 -3.12 18.07
CA ASN A 86 -0.14 -4.57 18.19
C ASN A 86 -0.02 -5.34 16.86
N ARG A 87 0.16 -4.64 15.74
CA ARG A 87 0.18 -5.24 14.39
C ARG A 87 1.24 -4.57 13.54
N TRP A 88 1.99 -5.37 12.78
CA TRP A 88 2.91 -4.83 11.78
C TRP A 88 2.16 -4.36 10.53
N VAL A 89 1.21 -5.17 10.03
CA VAL A 89 0.40 -4.81 8.86
C VAL A 89 -1.03 -4.50 9.28
N LEU A 90 -1.51 -3.30 8.98
CA LEU A 90 -2.91 -2.93 9.18
C LEU A 90 -3.70 -3.23 7.90
N ALA A 91 -4.53 -4.28 7.93
CA ALA A 91 -5.39 -4.65 6.81
C ALA A 91 -6.85 -4.32 7.11
N TYR A 92 -7.39 -3.32 6.45
CA TYR A 92 -8.79 -2.90 6.56
C TYR A 92 -9.60 -3.49 5.41
N ASP A 93 -10.72 -4.12 5.74
CA ASP A 93 -11.52 -4.86 4.76
C ASP A 93 -12.93 -4.27 4.61
N ASN A 94 -13.41 -4.27 3.37
CA ASN A 94 -14.75 -3.84 2.97
C ASN A 94 -15.09 -2.41 3.40
N LEU A 95 -14.14 -1.48 3.19
CA LEU A 95 -14.40 -0.07 3.40
C LEU A 95 -15.34 0.46 2.30
N SER A 96 -16.33 1.24 2.72
CA SER A 96 -17.27 1.94 1.82
C SER A 96 -16.91 3.42 1.61
N GLY A 97 -15.86 3.89 2.28
CA GLY A 97 -15.38 5.26 2.18
C GLY A 97 -14.47 5.63 3.36
N LEU A 98 -13.80 6.77 3.23
CA LEU A 98 -12.94 7.32 4.25
C LEU A 98 -13.33 8.77 4.56
N SER A 99 -13.50 9.07 5.84
CA SER A 99 -13.64 10.43 6.33
C SER A 99 -12.33 11.21 6.18
N ALA A 100 -12.42 12.53 6.33
CA ALA A 100 -11.26 13.42 6.35
C ALA A 100 -10.21 12.99 7.38
N GLU A 101 -10.69 12.73 8.60
CA GLU A 101 -9.87 12.37 9.74
C GLU A 101 -9.23 10.99 9.57
N GLN A 102 -9.99 10.02 9.05
CA GLN A 102 -9.48 8.67 8.76
C GLN A 102 -8.38 8.73 7.69
N SER A 103 -8.59 9.48 6.60
CA SER A 103 -7.59 9.67 5.54
C SER A 103 -6.30 10.28 6.09
N ASP A 104 -6.40 11.34 6.90
CA ASP A 104 -5.23 12.01 7.48
C ASP A 104 -4.51 11.09 8.49
N ALA A 105 -5.25 10.28 9.26
CA ALA A 105 -4.69 9.33 10.22
C ALA A 105 -3.92 8.19 9.54
N LEU A 106 -4.48 7.59 8.48
CA LEU A 106 -3.79 6.56 7.69
C LEU A 106 -2.50 7.11 7.05
N CYS A 107 -2.53 8.36 6.57
CA CYS A 107 -1.33 9.03 6.05
C CYS A 107 -0.25 9.21 7.12
N ARG A 108 -0.62 9.58 8.36
CA ARG A 108 0.33 9.69 9.47
C ARG A 108 0.99 8.35 9.78
N ILE A 109 0.24 7.25 9.80
CA ILE A 109 0.81 5.91 10.01
C ILE A 109 1.72 5.48 8.86
N SER A 110 1.38 5.86 7.63
CA SER A 110 2.20 5.57 6.46
C SER A 110 3.59 6.21 6.59
N THR A 111 3.70 7.41 7.19
CA THR A 111 4.94 8.17 7.24
C THR A 111 5.61 8.29 8.61
N GLY A 112 5.01 7.77 9.69
CA GLY A 112 5.59 7.88 11.04
C GLY A 112 5.20 9.15 11.79
N GLY A 113 4.11 9.80 11.41
CA GLY A 113 3.62 10.98 12.13
C GLY A 113 3.14 10.61 13.54
N GLY A 114 3.60 11.35 14.55
CA GLY A 114 3.23 11.13 15.95
C GLY A 114 1.73 11.28 16.24
N PHE A 115 1.21 10.36 17.05
CA PHE A 115 -0.13 10.39 17.64
C PHE A 115 0.01 10.74 19.11
N SER A 116 -0.48 11.91 19.51
CA SER A 116 -0.63 12.22 20.93
C SER A 116 -2.04 11.87 21.39
N THR A 117 -2.14 11.11 22.48
CA THR A 117 -3.41 10.93 23.19
C THR A 117 -3.21 11.16 24.69
N ARG A 118 -4.20 11.78 25.35
CA ARG A 118 -4.21 11.91 26.81
C ARG A 118 -4.49 10.55 27.45
N THR A 119 -3.67 10.14 28.41
CA THR A 119 -3.87 8.91 29.18
C THR A 119 -5.13 9.06 30.04
N LEU A 120 -6.06 8.10 30.01
CA LEU A 120 -7.24 8.11 30.89
C LEU A 120 -6.86 7.43 32.21
N TYR A 121 -7.10 8.15 33.31
CA TYR A 121 -6.98 7.73 34.73
C TYR A 121 -5.60 7.70 35.40
N GLU A 122 -4.55 8.21 34.78
CA GLU A 122 -3.31 8.55 35.50
C GLU A 122 -2.82 9.93 35.04
N ASN A 123 -2.71 10.85 36.00
CA ASN A 123 -2.05 12.15 36.01
C ASN A 123 -1.50 12.67 34.67
N ASP A 124 -2.01 13.80 34.15
CA ASP A 124 -1.41 14.83 33.26
C ASP A 124 -0.28 14.47 32.24
N GLN A 125 -0.10 13.19 31.90
CA GLN A 125 0.98 12.68 31.06
C GLN A 125 0.42 12.39 29.66
N GLU A 126 0.94 13.13 28.69
CA GLU A 126 0.69 12.95 27.26
C GLU A 126 1.56 11.79 26.76
N THR A 127 0.93 10.74 26.22
CA THR A 127 1.68 9.66 25.57
C THR A 127 1.72 9.95 24.07
N VAL A 128 2.93 10.10 23.53
CA VAL A 128 3.18 10.23 22.09
C VAL A 128 3.52 8.85 21.53
N PHE A 129 2.75 8.41 20.55
CA PHE A 129 2.97 7.18 19.81
C PHE A 129 3.49 7.49 18.42
N GLU A 130 4.61 6.89 18.03
CA GLU A 130 5.19 7.05 16.69
C GLU A 130 5.29 5.68 16.01
N PHE A 131 4.52 5.50 14.92
CA PHE A 131 4.49 4.24 14.18
C PHE A 131 4.59 4.48 12.69
N ILE A 132 5.44 3.69 12.04
CA ILE A 132 5.40 3.47 10.59
C ILE A 132 4.88 2.05 10.37
N ARG A 133 3.75 1.89 9.65
CA ARG A 133 3.15 0.57 9.37
C ARG A 133 2.72 0.44 7.91
N PRO A 134 3.00 -0.70 7.26
CA PRO A 134 2.35 -1.09 6.01
C PRO A 134 0.83 -1.21 6.21
N GLN A 135 0.07 -0.73 5.22
CA GLN A 135 -1.39 -0.69 5.27
C GLN A 135 -1.98 -1.30 4.00
N ILE A 136 -3.01 -2.13 4.15
CA ILE A 136 -3.84 -2.67 3.08
C ILE A 136 -5.27 -2.17 3.29
N LEU A 137 -5.87 -1.55 2.28
CA LEU A 137 -7.27 -1.16 2.28
C LEU A 137 -8.00 -1.92 1.19
N THR A 138 -9.14 -2.52 1.49
CA THR A 138 -10.03 -3.07 0.45
C THR A 138 -11.34 -2.29 0.42
N GLY A 139 -11.86 -2.08 -0.78
CA GLY A 139 -13.13 -1.41 -0.99
C GLY A 139 -13.63 -1.60 -2.41
N ILE A 140 -14.93 -1.34 -2.60
CA ILE A 140 -15.56 -1.32 -3.93
C ILE A 140 -15.46 0.09 -4.50
N ASP A 141 -15.88 1.09 -3.71
CA ASP A 141 -15.84 2.50 -4.09
C ASP A 141 -14.43 3.10 -4.00
N SER A 142 -14.19 4.21 -4.70
CA SER A 142 -12.94 4.98 -4.60
C SER A 142 -12.72 5.45 -3.15
N LEU A 143 -11.85 4.73 -2.42
CA LEU A 143 -11.56 4.99 -1.01
C LEU A 143 -10.70 6.24 -0.85
N ALA A 144 -9.77 6.46 -1.78
CA ALA A 144 -8.85 7.57 -1.76
C ALA A 144 -9.34 8.69 -2.68
N THR A 145 -10.19 9.58 -2.15
CA THR A 145 -10.61 10.79 -2.89
C THR A 145 -9.75 12.02 -2.55
N ARG A 146 -8.92 11.91 -1.51
CA ARG A 146 -8.02 12.98 -1.07
C ARG A 146 -6.67 12.85 -1.74
N GLY A 147 -6.21 13.94 -2.35
CA GLY A 147 -4.92 14.00 -3.06
C GLY A 147 -3.75 13.54 -2.19
N ASP A 148 -3.74 13.89 -0.90
CA ASP A 148 -2.65 13.51 0.00
C ASP A 148 -2.57 11.99 0.24
N LEU A 149 -3.72 11.32 0.37
CA LEU A 149 -3.80 9.86 0.49
C LEU A 149 -3.43 9.17 -0.83
N LEU A 150 -3.99 9.64 -1.95
CA LEU A 150 -3.70 9.12 -3.29
C LEU A 150 -2.22 9.17 -3.64
N GLU A 151 -1.55 10.27 -3.28
CA GLU A 151 -0.13 10.45 -3.53
C GLU A 151 0.77 9.51 -2.69
N ARG A 152 0.22 8.86 -1.66
CA ARG A 152 0.90 7.82 -0.85
C ARG A 152 0.31 6.43 -1.07
N ALA A 153 -0.65 6.27 -1.98
CA ALA A 153 -1.33 5.01 -2.22
C ALA A 153 -0.83 4.32 -3.50
N LEU A 154 -0.92 2.99 -3.50
CA LEU A 154 -0.84 2.13 -4.66
C LEU A 154 -2.25 1.63 -4.96
N LEU A 155 -2.84 2.05 -6.07
CA LEU A 155 -4.17 1.58 -6.46
C LEU A 155 -4.04 0.29 -7.27
N VAL A 156 -4.44 -0.84 -6.71
CA VAL A 156 -4.31 -2.15 -7.36
C VAL A 156 -5.69 -2.69 -7.68
N ASN A 157 -6.03 -2.71 -8.98
CA ASN A 157 -7.27 -3.28 -9.47
C ASN A 157 -7.14 -4.81 -9.64
N LEU A 158 -7.93 -5.56 -8.88
CA LEU A 158 -8.06 -7.01 -9.03
C LEU A 158 -9.01 -7.34 -10.18
N LEU A 159 -8.64 -8.34 -10.96
CA LEU A 159 -9.45 -8.82 -12.08
C LEU A 159 -10.69 -9.58 -11.58
N ALA A 160 -11.70 -9.69 -12.43
CA ALA A 160 -12.84 -10.56 -12.18
C ALA A 160 -12.41 -12.05 -12.18
N ILE A 161 -13.00 -12.85 -11.30
CA ILE A 161 -12.78 -14.30 -11.24
C ILE A 161 -13.91 -14.97 -12.02
N ALA A 162 -13.57 -15.58 -13.15
CA ALA A 162 -14.48 -16.41 -13.94
C ALA A 162 -15.06 -17.54 -13.09
N GLU A 163 -16.32 -17.92 -13.33
CA GLU A 163 -17.04 -18.87 -12.47
C GLU A 163 -16.31 -20.21 -12.35
N GLU A 164 -15.69 -20.65 -13.45
CA GLU A 164 -14.96 -21.92 -13.57
C GLU A 164 -13.62 -21.91 -12.83
N ARG A 165 -13.10 -20.73 -12.46
CA ARG A 165 -11.85 -20.56 -11.72
C ARG A 165 -12.08 -20.30 -10.22
N ARG A 166 -13.33 -20.24 -9.77
CA ARG A 166 -13.66 -20.01 -8.36
C ARG A 166 -13.27 -21.24 -7.55
N LEU A 167 -12.56 -21.00 -6.46
CA LEU A 167 -12.15 -22.02 -5.49
C LEU A 167 -12.83 -21.73 -4.15
N SER A 168 -13.13 -22.79 -3.40
CA SER A 168 -13.62 -22.68 -2.02
C SER A 168 -12.53 -22.12 -1.09
N GLU A 169 -12.94 -21.58 0.06
CA GLU A 169 -11.99 -21.09 1.06
C GLU A 169 -11.08 -22.21 1.61
N VAL A 170 -11.57 -23.44 1.65
CA VAL A 170 -10.77 -24.62 2.05
C VAL A 170 -9.65 -24.86 1.04
N GLU A 171 -9.97 -24.98 -0.25
CA GLU A 171 -8.98 -25.20 -1.32
C GLU A 171 -7.95 -24.06 -1.39
N LEU A 172 -8.41 -22.82 -1.21
CA LEU A 172 -7.56 -21.64 -1.16
C LEU A 172 -6.60 -21.65 0.04
N ASN A 173 -7.07 -22.07 1.21
CA ASN A 173 -6.23 -22.17 2.41
C ASN A 173 -5.23 -23.32 2.30
N GLU A 174 -5.62 -24.46 1.71
CA GLU A 174 -4.69 -25.56 1.41
C GLU A 174 -3.62 -25.16 0.40
N LYS A 175 -4.01 -24.40 -0.63
CA LYS A 175 -3.05 -23.86 -1.61
C LYS A 175 -2.09 -22.88 -0.95
N LEU A 176 -2.57 -21.97 -0.11
CA LEU A 176 -1.72 -21.07 0.67
C LEU A 176 -0.79 -21.83 1.62
N GLY A 177 -1.29 -22.88 2.29
CA GLY A 177 -0.49 -23.70 3.19
C GLY A 177 0.68 -24.41 2.48
N ARG A 178 0.45 -24.87 1.24
CA ARG A 178 1.49 -25.49 0.40
C ARG A 178 2.49 -24.49 -0.16
N LEU A 179 2.05 -23.32 -0.58
CA LEU A 179 2.91 -22.33 -1.24
C LEU A 179 3.58 -21.35 -0.25
N GLY A 180 3.04 -21.18 0.95
CA GLY A 180 3.44 -20.12 1.87
C GLY A 180 4.92 -20.18 2.28
N GLY A 181 5.47 -21.38 2.50
CA GLY A 181 6.89 -21.56 2.82
C GLY A 181 7.82 -21.16 1.68
N ARG A 182 7.49 -21.61 0.47
CA ARG A 182 8.18 -21.28 -0.78
C ARG A 182 8.13 -19.78 -1.08
N ILE A 183 6.94 -19.17 -1.03
CA ILE A 183 6.76 -17.73 -1.25
C ILE A 183 7.56 -16.92 -0.23
N LEU A 184 7.49 -17.28 1.06
CA LEU A 184 8.24 -16.57 2.10
C LEU A 184 9.75 -16.70 1.91
N GLY A 185 10.25 -17.89 1.55
CA GLY A 185 11.67 -18.07 1.25
C GLY A 185 12.13 -17.25 0.05
N ALA A 186 11.34 -17.23 -1.03
CA ALA A 186 11.61 -16.37 -2.18
C ALA A 186 11.63 -14.88 -1.82
N MET A 187 10.72 -14.42 -0.95
CA MET A 187 10.70 -13.05 -0.45
C MET A 187 11.98 -12.69 0.32
N LEU A 188 12.47 -13.59 1.18
CA LEU A 188 13.70 -13.36 1.95
C LEU A 188 14.93 -13.32 1.04
N THR A 189 15.01 -14.22 0.05
CA THR A 189 16.05 -14.20 -0.97
C THR A 189 16.02 -12.89 -1.77
N ALA A 190 14.83 -12.47 -2.22
CA ALA A 190 14.66 -11.24 -2.97
C ALA A 190 15.03 -10.01 -2.12
N LEU A 191 14.70 -10.00 -0.82
CA LEU A 191 15.05 -8.92 0.10
C LEU A 191 16.57 -8.81 0.23
N SER A 192 17.27 -9.92 0.45
CA SER A 192 18.73 -9.95 0.55
C SER A 192 19.40 -9.38 -0.70
N GLN A 193 18.98 -9.83 -1.89
CA GLN A 193 19.48 -9.33 -3.17
C GLN A 193 19.19 -7.83 -3.36
N THR A 194 17.99 -7.39 -2.99
CA THR A 194 17.58 -5.98 -3.07
C THR A 194 18.46 -5.10 -2.17
N LEU A 195 18.69 -5.51 -0.92
CA LEU A 195 19.52 -4.76 0.03
C LEU A 195 20.98 -4.65 -0.44
N LYS A 196 21.50 -5.68 -1.13
CA LYS A 196 22.83 -5.65 -1.75
C LYS A 196 22.91 -4.65 -2.92
N ALA A 197 21.86 -4.55 -3.74
CA ALA A 197 21.81 -3.63 -4.88
C ALA A 197 21.53 -2.17 -4.47
N LEU A 198 20.76 -1.95 -3.39
CA LEU A 198 20.23 -0.66 -2.97
C LEU A 198 21.26 0.50 -2.86
N PRO A 199 22.49 0.29 -2.33
CA PRO A 199 23.51 1.35 -2.27
C PRO A 199 23.90 1.90 -3.65
N GLN A 200 23.83 1.07 -4.69
CA GLN A 200 24.19 1.43 -6.06
C GLN A 200 23.01 1.95 -6.88
N THR A 201 21.78 1.71 -6.43
CA THR A 201 20.57 2.23 -7.08
C THR A 201 20.44 3.74 -6.88
N LYS A 202 20.79 4.50 -7.91
CA LYS A 202 20.76 5.98 -7.96
C LYS A 202 19.95 6.46 -9.17
N PRO A 203 18.60 6.45 -9.10
CA PRO A 203 17.78 6.96 -10.20
C PRO A 203 17.89 8.48 -10.31
N ASP A 204 17.89 9.01 -11.53
CA ASP A 204 18.01 10.46 -11.79
C ASP A 204 16.87 11.29 -11.20
N ARG A 205 15.67 10.70 -11.13
CA ARG A 205 14.46 11.34 -10.63
C ARG A 205 13.65 10.37 -9.79
N LEU A 206 13.31 10.79 -8.57
CA LEU A 206 12.46 10.03 -7.67
C LEU A 206 11.05 10.61 -7.62
N PRO A 207 10.01 9.76 -7.64
CA PRO A 207 8.65 10.19 -7.39
C PRO A 207 8.42 10.44 -5.89
N ARG A 208 7.19 10.82 -5.53
CA ARG A 208 6.73 10.78 -4.13
C ARG A 208 6.83 9.35 -3.60
N MET A 209 7.06 9.20 -2.29
CA MET A 209 7.50 7.94 -1.67
C MET A 209 8.87 7.48 -2.22
N ALA A 210 9.85 8.39 -2.15
CA ALA A 210 11.16 8.23 -2.78
C ALA A 210 11.92 6.99 -2.29
N ASP A 211 11.87 6.68 -0.99
CA ASP A 211 12.54 5.51 -0.42
C ASP A 211 11.94 4.20 -0.95
N PHE A 212 10.60 4.13 -1.02
CA PHE A 212 9.90 3.01 -1.63
C PHE A 212 10.26 2.87 -3.11
N ALA A 213 10.24 3.96 -3.87
CA ALA A 213 10.55 3.91 -5.29
C ALA A 213 12.00 3.47 -5.56
N ARG A 214 12.96 3.99 -4.78
CA ARG A 214 14.37 3.57 -4.87
C ARG A 214 14.53 2.10 -4.52
N PHE A 215 13.87 1.63 -3.46
CA PHE A 215 13.88 0.22 -3.07
C PHE A 215 13.30 -0.68 -4.15
N ALA A 216 12.13 -0.33 -4.69
CA ALA A 216 11.46 -1.12 -5.71
C ALA A 216 12.26 -1.20 -7.02
N ILE A 217 12.94 -0.11 -7.41
CA ILE A 217 13.90 -0.13 -8.53
C ILE A 217 15.06 -1.09 -8.24
N ALA A 218 15.61 -1.06 -7.02
CA ALA A 218 16.67 -2.00 -6.63
C ALA A 218 16.19 -3.46 -6.59
N ALA A 219 14.89 -3.68 -6.38
CA ALA A 219 14.30 -5.00 -6.26
C ALA A 219 13.96 -5.65 -7.61
N GLU A 220 13.87 -4.88 -8.71
CA GLU A 220 13.33 -5.36 -10.01
C GLU A 220 13.86 -6.74 -10.40
N THR A 221 15.18 -6.90 -10.50
CA THR A 221 15.80 -8.18 -10.86
C THR A 221 15.49 -9.29 -9.86
N ALA A 222 15.50 -8.98 -8.56
CA ALA A 222 15.28 -9.93 -7.48
C ALA A 222 13.85 -10.47 -7.42
N ILE A 223 12.87 -9.71 -7.94
CA ILE A 223 11.47 -10.12 -8.06
C ILE A 223 11.09 -10.53 -9.50
N GLY A 224 12.07 -10.74 -10.38
CA GLY A 224 11.87 -11.27 -11.74
C GLY A 224 11.37 -10.24 -12.76
N LEU A 225 11.59 -8.94 -12.52
CA LEU A 225 11.23 -7.86 -13.43
C LEU A 225 12.41 -7.40 -14.29
N SER A 226 12.10 -6.91 -15.48
CA SER A 226 13.07 -6.21 -16.33
C SER A 226 13.37 -4.82 -15.76
N GLN A 227 14.59 -4.33 -15.94
CA GLN A 227 14.99 -3.01 -15.45
C GLN A 227 14.09 -1.90 -16.03
N GLY A 228 13.64 -0.98 -15.16
CA GLY A 228 12.78 0.14 -15.52
C GLY A 228 11.27 -0.15 -15.47
N THR A 229 10.88 -1.43 -15.41
CA THR A 229 9.46 -1.85 -15.37
C THR A 229 8.70 -1.21 -14.22
N PHE A 230 9.27 -1.20 -13.02
CA PHE A 230 8.59 -0.69 -11.84
C PHE A 230 8.23 0.78 -11.99
N LEU A 231 9.17 1.61 -12.46
CA LEU A 231 8.97 3.05 -12.52
C LEU A 231 7.90 3.42 -13.54
N ASP A 232 7.82 2.70 -14.66
CA ASP A 232 6.79 2.91 -15.68
C ASP A 232 5.40 2.48 -15.21
N VAL A 233 5.30 1.33 -14.54
CA VAL A 233 4.06 0.88 -13.91
C VAL A 233 3.62 1.87 -12.82
N TYR A 234 4.54 2.28 -11.95
CA TYR A 234 4.26 3.20 -10.84
C TYR A 234 3.80 4.58 -11.34
N ARG A 235 4.38 5.09 -12.43
CA ARG A 235 3.93 6.34 -13.08
C ARG A 235 2.51 6.23 -13.61
N ARG A 236 2.18 5.14 -14.32
CA ARG A 236 0.83 4.89 -14.84
C ARG A 236 -0.18 4.77 -13.71
N ASN A 237 0.17 4.05 -12.65
CA ASN A 237 -0.68 3.92 -11.47
C ASN A 237 -1.03 5.27 -10.84
N ARG A 238 -0.05 6.16 -10.71
CA ARG A 238 -0.28 7.51 -10.19
C ARG A 238 -1.16 8.35 -11.11
N GLN A 239 -0.96 8.25 -12.43
CA GLN A 239 -1.81 8.96 -13.40
C GLN A 239 -3.26 8.51 -13.34
N GLU A 240 -3.50 7.19 -13.27
CA GLU A 240 -4.82 6.60 -13.11
C GLU A 240 -5.49 7.06 -11.80
N ALA A 241 -4.73 7.04 -10.69
CA ALA A 241 -5.19 7.50 -9.39
C ALA A 241 -5.66 8.97 -9.40
N HIS A 242 -4.95 9.86 -10.12
CA HIS A 242 -5.40 11.23 -10.29
C HIS A 242 -6.66 11.34 -11.16
N GLY A 243 -6.78 10.51 -12.21
CA GLY A 243 -7.97 10.43 -13.06
C GLY A 243 -9.23 10.06 -12.29
N THR A 244 -9.20 8.94 -11.57
CA THR A 244 -10.33 8.46 -10.75
C THR A 244 -10.76 9.49 -9.70
N ALA A 245 -9.81 10.21 -9.10
CA ALA A 245 -10.12 11.24 -8.11
C ALA A 245 -10.85 12.45 -8.71
N LEU A 246 -10.56 12.79 -9.97
CA LEU A 246 -11.25 13.85 -10.69
C LEU A 246 -12.66 13.41 -11.08
N GLU A 247 -12.83 12.17 -11.54
CA GLU A 247 -14.14 11.61 -11.89
C GLU A 247 -15.09 11.58 -10.68
N ALA A 248 -14.57 11.30 -9.48
CA ALA A 248 -15.34 11.30 -8.24
C ALA A 248 -15.75 12.71 -7.76
N SER A 249 -15.21 13.78 -8.34
CA SER A 249 -15.50 15.16 -7.93
C SER A 249 -16.42 15.85 -8.94
N PRO A 250 -17.70 16.14 -8.58
CA PRO A 250 -18.62 16.84 -9.48
C PRO A 250 -18.08 18.20 -9.95
N ILE A 251 -17.34 18.91 -9.09
CA ILE A 251 -16.69 20.18 -9.41
C ILE A 251 -15.57 19.98 -10.43
N ALA A 252 -14.75 18.93 -10.28
CA ALA A 252 -13.70 18.64 -11.26
C ALA A 252 -14.30 18.27 -12.63
N VAL A 253 -15.36 17.46 -12.64
CA VAL A 253 -16.11 17.12 -13.87
C VAL A 253 -16.69 18.38 -14.52
N ALA A 254 -17.27 19.30 -13.74
CA ALA A 254 -17.78 20.57 -14.26
C ALA A 254 -16.66 21.46 -14.81
N ILE A 255 -15.49 21.51 -14.17
CA ILE A 255 -14.31 22.23 -14.68
C ILE A 255 -13.82 21.62 -15.99
N GLN A 256 -13.80 20.28 -16.11
CA GLN A 256 -13.45 19.62 -17.37
C GLN A 256 -14.43 19.97 -18.49
N LYS A 257 -15.75 19.98 -18.21
CA LYS A 257 -16.76 20.44 -19.17
C LYS A 257 -16.55 21.90 -19.58
N LEU A 258 -16.24 22.77 -18.61
CA LEU A 258 -15.93 24.18 -18.87
C LEU A 258 -14.70 24.35 -19.78
N MET A 259 -13.67 23.53 -19.58
CA MET A 259 -12.46 23.55 -20.42
C MET A 259 -12.65 22.89 -21.78
N ALA A 260 -13.59 21.95 -21.90
CA ALA A 260 -13.95 21.37 -23.19
C ALA A 260 -14.62 22.40 -24.13
N SER A 261 -15.32 23.40 -23.58
CA SER A 261 -15.95 24.48 -24.36
C SER A 261 -15.05 25.69 -24.60
N GLY A 262 -13.86 25.78 -23.97
CA GLY A 262 -12.92 26.88 -24.17
C GLY A 262 -11.53 26.64 -23.58
N LYS A 263 -10.48 27.16 -24.25
CA LYS A 263 -9.07 26.92 -23.84
C LYS A 263 -8.65 27.64 -22.55
N THR A 264 -9.35 28.71 -22.15
CA THR A 264 -8.99 29.51 -20.99
C THR A 264 -10.22 30.18 -20.38
N TRP A 265 -10.29 30.21 -19.06
CA TRP A 265 -11.28 30.96 -18.28
C TRP A 265 -10.58 31.88 -17.28
N THR A 266 -11.12 33.07 -17.02
CA THR A 266 -10.59 33.99 -16.00
C THR A 266 -11.73 34.76 -15.33
N GLY A 267 -11.67 34.88 -14.01
CA GLY A 267 -12.69 35.60 -13.23
C GLY A 267 -12.56 35.38 -11.72
N THR A 268 -13.55 35.82 -10.96
CA THR A 268 -13.64 35.58 -9.52
C THR A 268 -14.20 34.18 -9.21
N ALA A 269 -13.97 33.65 -8.01
CA ALA A 269 -14.55 32.35 -7.64
C ALA A 269 -16.08 32.33 -7.63
N THR A 270 -16.73 33.48 -7.44
CA THR A 270 -18.20 33.58 -7.52
C THR A 270 -18.67 33.41 -8.96
N GLN A 271 -18.06 34.15 -9.90
CA GLN A 271 -18.34 34.01 -11.33
C GLN A 271 -18.03 32.61 -11.85
N LEU A 272 -16.94 31.99 -11.36
CA LEU A 272 -16.65 30.60 -11.71
C LEU A 272 -17.77 29.67 -11.27
N LEU A 273 -18.26 29.83 -10.03
CA LEU A 273 -19.31 28.97 -9.50
C LEU A 273 -20.61 29.12 -10.30
N GLU A 274 -20.97 30.35 -10.68
CA GLU A 274 -22.11 30.63 -11.56
C GLU A 274 -21.97 29.87 -12.89
N ASN A 275 -20.84 30.00 -13.57
CA ASN A 275 -20.57 29.27 -14.82
C ASN A 275 -20.59 27.74 -14.63
N LEU A 276 -20.08 27.23 -13.50
CA LEU A 276 -20.09 25.79 -13.24
C LEU A 276 -21.50 25.26 -12.97
N ASN A 277 -22.36 26.06 -12.33
CA ASN A 277 -23.77 25.70 -12.08
C ASN A 277 -24.54 25.51 -13.41
N GLU A 278 -24.20 26.26 -14.45
CA GLU A 278 -24.82 26.12 -15.78
C GLU A 278 -24.44 24.81 -16.50
N LEU A 279 -23.39 24.12 -16.05
CA LEU A 279 -22.85 22.91 -16.69
C LEU A 279 -23.28 21.60 -16.00
N VAL A 280 -24.07 21.71 -14.93
CA VAL A 280 -24.55 20.59 -14.12
C VAL A 280 -26.05 20.69 -13.90
N ASP A 281 -26.68 19.56 -13.58
CA ASP A 281 -28.11 19.50 -13.27
C ASP A 281 -28.40 19.98 -11.84
N GLU A 282 -29.64 20.39 -11.61
CA GLU A 282 -30.09 20.94 -10.31
C GLU A 282 -29.89 19.96 -9.15
N LYS A 283 -30.00 18.65 -9.40
CA LYS A 283 -29.73 17.61 -8.40
C LYS A 283 -28.28 17.62 -7.94
N THR A 284 -27.32 17.85 -8.85
CA THR A 284 -25.90 17.97 -8.51
C THR A 284 -25.64 19.24 -7.70
N ILE A 285 -26.23 20.37 -8.10
CA ILE A 285 -26.09 21.66 -7.39
C ILE A 285 -26.56 21.54 -5.94
N ASN A 286 -27.66 20.81 -5.71
CA ASN A 286 -28.26 20.60 -4.39
C ASN A 286 -27.60 19.48 -3.57
N SER A 287 -26.56 18.83 -4.11
CA SER A 287 -25.86 17.76 -3.42
C SER A 287 -24.89 18.28 -2.35
N LYS A 288 -24.59 17.46 -1.33
CA LYS A 288 -23.61 17.80 -0.28
C LYS A 288 -22.18 17.96 -0.79
N SER A 289 -21.85 17.37 -1.95
CA SER A 289 -20.52 17.42 -2.56
C SER A 289 -20.31 18.68 -3.42
N TRP A 290 -21.38 19.42 -3.72
CA TRP A 290 -21.30 20.70 -4.41
C TRP A 290 -21.05 21.86 -3.43
N VAL A 291 -20.36 22.90 -3.89
CA VAL A 291 -20.02 24.06 -3.06
C VAL A 291 -21.12 25.11 -3.14
N SER A 292 -21.51 25.67 -2.00
CA SER A 292 -22.57 26.67 -1.90
C SER A 292 -22.12 28.12 -2.15
N ASN A 293 -20.81 28.40 -2.20
CA ASN A 293 -20.29 29.75 -2.42
C ASN A 293 -18.85 29.75 -2.97
N GLY A 294 -18.47 30.88 -3.58
CA GLY A 294 -17.15 31.06 -4.19
C GLY A 294 -15.95 30.92 -3.23
N ARG A 295 -16.12 31.22 -1.94
CA ARG A 295 -15.04 31.04 -0.95
C ARG A 295 -14.72 29.55 -0.75
N SER A 296 -15.76 28.72 -0.64
CA SER A 296 -15.62 27.26 -0.58
C SER A 296 -15.05 26.71 -1.87
N LEU A 297 -15.48 27.22 -3.04
CA LEU A 297 -14.91 26.83 -4.34
C LEU A 297 -13.39 27.10 -4.39
N GLY A 298 -12.95 28.26 -3.93
CA GLY A 298 -11.51 28.58 -3.87
C GLY A 298 -10.69 27.56 -3.07
N LYS A 299 -11.22 27.07 -1.94
CA LYS A 299 -10.56 26.00 -1.14
C LYS A 299 -10.53 24.68 -1.89
N VAL A 300 -11.61 24.33 -2.61
CA VAL A 300 -11.69 23.11 -3.42
C VAL A 300 -10.71 23.18 -4.60
N LEU A 301 -10.61 24.32 -5.29
CA LEU A 301 -9.67 24.52 -6.40
C LEU A 301 -8.21 24.31 -5.97
N ILE A 302 -7.81 24.84 -4.81
CA ILE A 302 -6.46 24.61 -4.27
C ILE A 302 -6.20 23.11 -4.05
N ARG A 303 -7.21 22.38 -3.56
CA ARG A 303 -7.11 20.93 -3.33
C ARG A 303 -7.08 20.13 -4.64
N LEU A 304 -7.85 20.54 -5.66
CA LEU A 304 -7.93 19.86 -6.95
C LEU A 304 -6.77 20.22 -7.89
N ALA A 305 -6.07 21.34 -7.67
CA ALA A 305 -5.03 21.83 -8.57
C ALA A 305 -3.95 20.80 -8.92
N PRO A 306 -3.42 19.97 -8.00
CA PRO A 306 -2.47 18.91 -8.37
C PRO A 306 -3.07 17.89 -9.34
N ASN A 307 -4.29 17.41 -9.07
CA ASN A 307 -4.98 16.44 -9.92
C ASN A 307 -5.33 17.05 -11.28
N LEU A 308 -5.85 18.27 -11.32
CA LEU A 308 -6.17 18.98 -12.57
C LEU A 308 -4.93 19.16 -13.46
N ARG A 309 -3.76 19.47 -12.86
CA ARG A 309 -2.50 19.57 -13.61
C ARG A 309 -2.10 18.26 -14.28
N SER A 310 -2.39 17.12 -13.65
CA SER A 310 -2.07 15.80 -14.23
C SER A 310 -2.80 15.51 -15.54
N ILE A 311 -3.96 16.15 -15.76
CA ILE A 311 -4.74 16.06 -17.01
C ILE A 311 -4.57 17.28 -17.92
N GLY A 312 -3.60 18.16 -17.62
CA GLY A 312 -3.31 19.34 -18.42
C GLY A 312 -4.19 20.56 -18.15
N ILE A 313 -4.89 20.62 -17.00
CA ILE A 313 -5.65 21.79 -16.57
C ILE A 313 -4.88 22.52 -15.47
N VAL A 314 -4.42 23.75 -15.75
CA VAL A 314 -3.68 24.56 -14.79
C VAL A 314 -4.62 25.61 -14.17
N VAL A 315 -4.66 25.65 -12.83
CA VAL A 315 -5.38 26.67 -12.07
C VAL A 315 -4.37 27.62 -11.43
N THR A 316 -4.34 28.87 -11.86
CA THR A 316 -3.51 29.92 -11.26
C THR A 316 -4.38 30.92 -10.50
N GLN A 317 -3.88 31.38 -9.35
CA GLN A 317 -4.56 32.37 -8.52
C GLN A 317 -3.74 33.66 -8.52
N LYS A 318 -4.39 34.79 -8.82
CA LYS A 318 -3.80 36.12 -8.69
C LYS A 318 -4.60 36.93 -7.68
N ARG A 319 -3.88 37.61 -6.78
CA ARG A 319 -4.48 38.56 -5.83
C ARG A 319 -4.41 39.96 -6.42
N THR A 320 -5.55 40.63 -6.52
CA THR A 320 -5.62 42.07 -6.82
C THR A 320 -5.95 42.83 -5.54
N SER A 321 -5.89 44.17 -5.60
CA SER A 321 -6.20 45.05 -4.47
C SER A 321 -7.65 44.90 -3.96
N GLN A 322 -8.57 44.44 -4.81
CA GLN A 322 -10.00 44.32 -4.50
C GLN A 322 -10.50 42.88 -4.38
N CYS A 323 -9.91 41.89 -5.07
CA CYS A 323 -10.41 40.52 -5.04
C CYS A 323 -9.34 39.46 -5.36
N ARG A 324 -9.73 38.18 -5.30
CA ARG A 324 -8.93 37.06 -5.80
C ARG A 324 -9.53 36.61 -7.12
N THR A 325 -8.71 36.60 -8.16
CA THR A 325 -9.07 36.10 -9.50
C THR A 325 -8.37 34.78 -9.76
N TYR A 326 -9.09 33.86 -10.40
CA TYR A 326 -8.57 32.58 -10.85
C TYR A 326 -8.48 32.60 -12.37
N ARG A 327 -7.44 31.97 -12.90
CA ARG A 327 -7.29 31.66 -14.32
C ARG A 327 -7.13 30.15 -14.46
N ILE A 328 -7.98 29.55 -15.29
CA ILE A 328 -7.99 28.12 -15.58
C ILE A 328 -7.67 27.97 -17.06
N GLU A 329 -6.67 27.17 -17.41
CA GLU A 329 -6.26 27.01 -18.81
C GLU A 329 -5.87 25.56 -19.12
N LEU A 330 -6.17 25.14 -20.35
CA LEU A 330 -5.64 23.91 -20.92
C LEU A 330 -4.21 24.17 -21.37
N THR A 331 -3.25 23.48 -20.76
CA THR A 331 -1.92 23.36 -21.32
C THR A 331 -1.95 22.29 -22.40
N GLU A 332 -1.39 22.59 -23.57
CA GLU A 332 -1.12 21.54 -24.56
C GLU A 332 -0.32 20.44 -23.85
N LYS A 333 -0.83 19.21 -23.90
CA LYS A 333 -0.11 18.04 -23.39
C LYS A 333 1.26 18.08 -24.05
N GLN A 334 2.30 18.41 -23.29
CA GLN A 334 3.63 17.96 -23.67
C GLN A 334 3.60 16.45 -23.51
N THR A 335 3.28 15.75 -24.61
CA THR A 335 3.83 14.42 -24.88
C THR A 335 5.30 14.53 -24.48
N SER A 336 5.66 13.79 -23.44
CA SER A 336 6.94 13.95 -22.77
C SER A 336 8.08 13.75 -23.77
N GLN A 337 8.62 14.87 -24.24
CA GLN A 337 9.98 15.00 -24.71
C GLN A 337 10.66 16.04 -23.82
N THR A 338 11.58 15.51 -23.01
CA THR A 338 12.95 15.99 -22.84
C THR A 338 13.20 17.47 -22.52
N SER A 339 13.73 17.68 -21.32
CA SER A 339 14.82 18.61 -20.94
C SER A 339 14.89 19.99 -21.57
N GLN A 340 14.63 21.05 -20.79
CA GLN A 340 15.42 22.30 -20.72
C GLN A 340 15.28 22.86 -19.29
N THR A 341 16.33 23.03 -18.48
CA THR A 341 17.31 24.13 -18.52
C THR A 341 18.47 23.71 -17.60
N SER A 342 19.73 23.70 -18.01
CA SER A 342 20.55 24.92 -18.11
C SER A 342 21.74 24.67 -19.04
N GLN A 343 21.79 25.38 -20.17
CA GLN A 343 23.05 25.65 -20.87
C GLN A 343 23.64 26.91 -20.26
N LEU A 344 24.78 26.75 -19.60
CA LEU A 344 25.77 27.79 -19.45
C LEU A 344 26.89 27.48 -20.45
N ASN A 345 27.27 28.49 -21.21
CA ASN A 345 28.31 28.53 -22.23
C ASN A 345 29.52 27.62 -21.97
N GLN A 346 29.96 26.91 -23.01
CA GLN A 346 31.34 26.95 -23.50
C GLN A 346 31.42 26.31 -24.89
N GLU A 347 31.79 27.12 -25.88
CA GLU A 347 32.36 26.69 -27.15
C GLU A 347 33.72 26.03 -26.90
N THR A 348 34.02 24.91 -27.56
CA THR A 348 35.00 24.79 -28.68
C THR A 348 35.30 23.31 -28.98
N ASP A 349 35.25 23.00 -30.28
CA ASP A 349 36.01 22.00 -31.07
C ASP A 349 36.13 20.53 -30.62
N PHE A 350 35.64 19.59 -31.45
CA PHE A 350 36.46 18.79 -32.38
C PHE A 350 35.63 17.75 -33.16
N ASP A 351 36.10 17.46 -34.37
CA ASP A 351 35.52 16.71 -35.49
C ASP A 351 35.29 15.18 -35.32
N ASP A 352 34.39 14.71 -36.19
CA ASP A 352 34.51 13.54 -37.09
C ASP A 352 33.89 12.14 -36.82
N ALA A 353 33.26 11.67 -37.92
CA ALA A 353 32.94 10.32 -38.43
C ALA A 353 31.80 9.49 -37.78
N PHE A 354 30.68 9.22 -38.49
CA PHE A 354 30.42 8.08 -39.42
C PHE A 354 30.57 6.71 -38.71
N GLU A 355 29.65 5.72 -38.75
CA GLU A 355 28.79 5.24 -39.83
C GLU A 355 27.77 4.19 -39.31
N SER A 356 26.77 3.90 -40.15
CA SER A 356 25.59 3.03 -40.06
C SER A 356 25.78 1.53 -39.76
N ALA A 357 24.69 0.87 -39.30
CA ALA A 357 24.20 -0.39 -39.91
C ALA A 357 22.74 -0.74 -39.48
N ASN A 358 22.05 -1.38 -40.43
CA ASN A 358 20.62 -1.66 -40.61
C ASN A 358 20.15 -3.03 -40.04
N VAL A 359 18.88 -3.15 -39.61
CA VAL A 359 17.72 -3.96 -40.17
C VAL A 359 17.90 -5.50 -40.06
N THR A 360 16.96 -6.30 -39.50
CA THR A 360 15.74 -6.84 -40.15
C THR A 360 14.82 -7.60 -39.18
N ASP A 361 13.52 -7.56 -39.52
CA ASP A 361 12.35 -8.35 -39.09
C ASP A 361 12.42 -9.89 -39.26
N VAL A 362 11.46 -10.61 -38.65
CA VAL A 362 10.54 -11.70 -39.17
C VAL A 362 9.82 -12.31 -37.93
N ALA A 363 8.52 -12.11 -37.64
CA ALA A 363 7.25 -12.61 -38.23
C ALA A 363 6.83 -14.08 -37.91
N GLU A 364 5.72 -14.19 -37.15
CA GLU A 364 4.51 -15.06 -37.23
C GLU A 364 4.55 -16.60 -37.40
N ASN A 365 3.82 -17.33 -36.53
CA ASN A 365 2.55 -18.07 -36.79
C ASN A 365 2.23 -19.10 -35.64
N VAL A 366 1.08 -19.04 -34.94
CA VAL A 366 -0.28 -19.62 -35.21
C VAL A 366 -0.38 -21.15 -35.02
N THR A 367 -1.17 -21.64 -34.03
CA THR A 367 -2.44 -22.42 -34.18
C THR A 367 -2.98 -22.98 -32.85
N ASP A 368 -4.31 -22.95 -32.74
CA ASP A 368 -5.26 -23.58 -31.81
C ASP A 368 -5.08 -25.10 -31.59
N ASP A 369 -5.57 -25.63 -30.45
CA ASP A 369 -6.66 -26.62 -30.51
C ASP A 369 -7.43 -26.85 -29.18
N LYS A 370 -8.71 -27.20 -29.35
CA LYS A 370 -9.77 -27.41 -28.34
C LYS A 370 -9.85 -28.87 -27.86
N HIS A 371 -10.35 -29.09 -26.64
CA HIS A 371 -11.59 -29.84 -26.31
C HIS A 371 -11.60 -30.69 -25.02
N LYS A 372 -12.73 -30.54 -24.31
CA LYS A 372 -13.63 -31.55 -23.70
C LYS A 372 -13.55 -31.87 -22.21
N ALA A 373 -14.76 -31.78 -21.65
CA ALA A 373 -15.21 -32.06 -20.30
C ALA A 373 -15.51 -33.54 -20.06
N SER A 374 -15.56 -33.94 -18.79
CA SER A 374 -16.37 -35.08 -18.33
C SER A 374 -16.80 -34.93 -16.87
N THR A 375 -18.12 -35.01 -16.69
CA THR A 375 -18.96 -35.06 -15.50
C THR A 375 -18.72 -36.31 -14.63
N TRP A 376 -18.87 -36.19 -13.30
CA TRP A 376 -19.22 -37.31 -12.41
C TRP A 376 -20.20 -36.86 -11.31
N GLN A 377 -21.23 -37.69 -11.08
CA GLN A 377 -22.32 -37.55 -10.10
C GLN A 377 -22.22 -38.65 -9.00
N MET A 378 -22.92 -38.41 -7.88
CA MET A 378 -23.30 -39.30 -6.74
C MET A 378 -22.23 -39.50 -5.65
N SER A 379 -22.50 -39.54 -4.33
CA SER A 379 -23.75 -39.65 -3.55
C SER A 379 -23.53 -39.29 -2.05
N SER A 380 -24.65 -38.98 -1.38
CA SER A 380 -24.95 -38.69 0.03
C SER A 380 -24.46 -39.66 1.12
N VAL A 381 -24.07 -39.12 2.31
CA VAL A 381 -24.25 -39.73 3.66
C VAL A 381 -24.46 -38.64 4.73
N ASP A 382 -25.40 -38.88 5.65
CA ASP A 382 -25.96 -38.00 6.68
C ASP A 382 -25.16 -37.91 8.02
N LYS A 383 -25.16 -36.69 8.58
CA LYS A 383 -25.23 -36.20 9.99
C LYS A 383 -24.49 -36.87 11.17
N LYS A 384 -23.77 -36.04 11.94
CA LYS A 384 -24.01 -35.79 13.39
C LYS A 384 -23.36 -34.47 13.86
N SER A 385 -24.18 -33.60 14.46
CA SER A 385 -23.82 -32.31 15.04
C SER A 385 -23.41 -32.46 16.52
N VAL A 386 -22.26 -31.92 16.90
CA VAL A 386 -21.85 -31.74 18.32
C VAL A 386 -21.73 -30.23 18.57
N THR A 387 -22.44 -29.74 19.60
CA THR A 387 -22.51 -28.32 19.95
C THR A 387 -21.40 -27.91 20.93
N THR A 388 -20.93 -26.68 20.76
CA THR A 388 -19.78 -26.02 21.40
C THR A 388 -19.87 -25.91 22.94
N GLU A 389 -21.01 -26.20 23.55
CA GLU A 389 -21.23 -26.07 25.00
C GLU A 389 -20.66 -27.24 25.82
N GLN A 390 -20.33 -28.38 25.20
CA GLN A 390 -19.79 -29.54 25.92
C GLN A 390 -18.28 -29.48 26.22
N LEU A 391 -17.52 -28.57 25.59
CA LEU A 391 -16.07 -28.46 25.78
C LEU A 391 -15.63 -27.45 26.86
N ILE A 392 -16.56 -26.67 27.41
CA ILE A 392 -16.23 -25.54 28.31
C ILE A 392 -16.24 -25.94 29.81
N GLN A 393 -16.73 -27.14 30.17
CA GLN A 393 -16.88 -27.54 31.57
C GLN A 393 -15.69 -28.28 32.22
N GLN A 394 -14.58 -28.53 31.53
CA GLN A 394 -13.50 -29.39 32.06
C GLN A 394 -12.17 -28.71 32.41
N GLY A 395 -12.09 -27.38 32.51
CA GLY A 395 -10.77 -26.72 32.56
C GLY A 395 -10.59 -25.55 33.52
N PHE A 396 -11.13 -25.57 34.74
CA PHE A 396 -10.76 -24.57 35.77
C PHE A 396 -10.77 -25.15 37.18
N GLN A 397 -9.58 -25.39 37.74
CA GLN A 397 -9.35 -25.37 39.19
C GLN A 397 -7.86 -25.19 39.51
N GLN A 398 -7.58 -24.32 40.50
CA GLN A 398 -6.33 -24.17 41.30
C GLN A 398 -5.18 -23.34 40.65
N LEU A 399 -4.51 -22.36 41.29
CA LEU A 399 -4.20 -22.07 42.70
C LEU A 399 -3.92 -20.56 42.97
N SER A 400 -4.03 -20.18 44.25
CA SER A 400 -3.74 -18.89 44.88
C SER A 400 -2.34 -18.83 45.53
N ASP A 401 -1.93 -17.59 45.89
CA ASP A 401 -1.06 -17.16 47.01
C ASP A 401 0.33 -16.53 46.75
N LYS A 402 0.63 -15.52 47.61
CA LYS A 402 1.64 -14.44 47.61
C LYS A 402 2.94 -14.79 48.39
N HIS A 403 4.08 -14.07 48.17
CA HIS A 403 4.85 -13.23 49.16
C HIS A 403 6.22 -12.68 48.63
N ASP A 404 6.55 -11.43 49.05
CA ASP A 404 7.81 -10.66 49.35
C ASP A 404 9.08 -10.69 48.43
N ILE A 405 9.78 -9.61 48.00
CA ILE A 405 10.44 -8.36 48.53
C ILE A 405 11.93 -8.53 48.96
N ASP A 406 12.81 -7.74 48.28
CA ASP A 406 14.23 -7.32 48.49
C ASP A 406 15.36 -8.39 48.54
N ASP A 407 16.56 -8.24 47.95
CA ASP A 407 17.50 -7.12 48.04
C ASP A 407 18.68 -7.19 47.00
N MET A 408 19.46 -6.10 46.95
CA MET A 408 20.89 -5.95 46.57
C MET A 408 21.32 -5.23 45.27
N LYS A 409 22.10 -4.16 45.53
CA LYS A 409 22.63 -3.14 44.63
C LYS A 409 24.03 -3.46 44.09
N ASN A 410 24.32 -2.81 42.96
CA ASN A 410 25.62 -2.33 42.42
C ASN A 410 26.60 -3.31 41.75
N THR A 411 26.65 -3.24 40.41
CA THR A 411 27.88 -2.92 39.65
C THR A 411 27.51 -2.38 38.26
N THR A 412 28.38 -1.53 37.71
CA THR A 412 28.18 -0.57 36.62
C THR A 412 27.95 -1.15 35.21
N SER A 413 27.29 -0.32 34.37
CA SER A 413 27.14 -0.32 32.89
C SER A 413 26.28 -1.40 32.22
N SER A 414 24.96 -1.15 32.20
CA SER A 414 24.02 -1.28 31.06
C SER A 414 22.60 -1.18 31.65
N ARG A 415 21.86 -0.10 31.37
CA ARG A 415 20.55 0.11 32.02
C ARG A 415 19.39 -0.06 31.04
N TRP A 416 18.81 -1.25 31.14
CA TRP A 416 17.42 -1.64 30.86
C TRP A 416 16.37 -0.73 31.53
N VAL A 417 15.18 -0.65 30.92
CA VAL A 417 13.84 -0.50 31.56
C VAL A 417 12.84 -1.21 30.61
N GLY A 418 12.21 -2.36 30.92
CA GLY A 418 11.06 -2.61 31.82
C GLY A 418 9.74 -2.58 31.00
N LYS A 419 8.72 -3.46 31.07
CA LYS A 419 8.22 -4.42 32.09
C LYS A 419 7.15 -5.34 31.43
N GLN A 420 6.92 -6.55 31.97
CA GLN A 420 5.91 -7.51 31.50
C GLN A 420 4.46 -7.00 31.57
N VAL A 421 3.67 -7.30 30.53
CA VAL A 421 2.21 -7.38 30.60
C VAL A 421 1.80 -8.79 30.14
N LYS A 422 1.39 -9.66 31.08
CA LYS A 422 0.67 -10.89 30.73
C LYS A 422 -0.72 -10.50 30.24
N LYS A 423 -1.03 -10.78 28.97
CA LYS A 423 -2.42 -10.88 28.52
C LYS A 423 -2.59 -11.97 27.46
N GLN A 424 -3.21 -13.07 27.90
CA GLN A 424 -4.07 -13.96 27.12
C GLN A 424 -3.45 -14.60 25.87
N GLY A 425 -2.71 -15.70 26.05
CA GLY A 425 -2.79 -16.90 25.21
C GLY A 425 -2.86 -16.73 23.68
N LYS A 426 -2.01 -15.89 23.09
CA LYS A 426 -1.90 -15.73 21.64
C LYS A 426 -0.58 -16.31 21.15
N ALA A 427 -0.65 -17.44 20.44
CA ALA A 427 0.43 -17.89 19.58
C ALA A 427 0.43 -17.03 18.31
N GLY A 428 1.57 -16.39 18.05
CA GLY A 428 1.86 -15.60 16.85
C GLY A 428 3.33 -15.20 16.90
N TRP A 429 4.01 -15.27 15.77
CA TRP A 429 5.42 -14.90 15.66
C TRP A 429 5.51 -13.44 15.23
N VAL A 430 6.26 -12.62 15.97
CA VAL A 430 6.60 -11.25 15.59
C VAL A 430 8.11 -11.19 15.52
N GLY A 431 8.64 -10.94 14.32
CA GLY A 431 10.06 -10.78 14.05
C GLY A 431 10.35 -9.36 13.57
N SER A 432 11.45 -8.77 14.02
CA SER A 432 11.98 -7.53 13.44
C SER A 432 13.47 -7.70 13.14
N VAL A 433 13.88 -7.28 11.94
CA VAL A 433 15.29 -7.29 11.52
C VAL A 433 16.02 -6.15 12.23
N GLN A 434 16.97 -6.49 13.08
CA GLN A 434 17.73 -5.53 13.87
C GLN A 434 18.95 -4.99 13.12
N SER A 435 19.69 -5.89 12.46
CA SER A 435 20.93 -5.57 11.75
C SER A 435 21.18 -6.57 10.62
N VAL A 436 21.97 -6.16 9.62
CA VAL A 436 22.49 -7.06 8.58
C VAL A 436 24.00 -6.84 8.48
N GLN A 437 24.80 -7.86 8.80
CA GLN A 437 26.25 -7.90 8.61
C GLN A 437 26.62 -9.21 7.91
N ASP A 438 27.56 -9.14 6.96
CA ASP A 438 28.14 -10.31 6.27
C ASP A 438 27.09 -11.30 5.70
N ASN A 439 26.01 -10.78 5.10
CA ASN A 439 24.86 -11.52 4.55
C ASN A 439 23.95 -12.20 5.58
N ILE A 440 24.02 -11.83 6.86
CA ILE A 440 23.23 -12.41 7.95
C ILE A 440 22.28 -11.36 8.52
N ALA A 441 20.98 -11.68 8.57
CA ALA A 441 19.96 -10.84 9.19
C ALA A 441 19.70 -11.29 10.64
N GLU A 442 19.89 -10.38 11.59
CA GLU A 442 19.57 -10.62 12.99
C GLU A 442 18.07 -10.34 13.21
N VAL A 443 17.30 -11.36 13.58
CA VAL A 443 15.84 -11.27 13.76
C VAL A 443 15.46 -11.55 15.20
N LEU A 444 14.81 -10.58 15.85
CA LEU A 444 14.37 -10.72 17.23
C LEU A 444 12.93 -11.24 17.26
N TRP A 445 12.74 -12.45 17.79
CA TRP A 445 11.43 -13.08 17.97
C TRP A 445 10.90 -12.83 19.38
N THR A 446 9.71 -12.24 19.51
CA THR A 446 9.03 -12.12 20.80
C THR A 446 7.85 -13.09 20.88
N GLY A 447 8.01 -14.16 21.65
CA GLY A 447 6.97 -15.12 22.01
C GLY A 447 7.48 -16.03 23.14
N ASP A 448 6.65 -16.30 24.14
CA ASP A 448 7.04 -17.06 25.34
C ASP A 448 7.44 -18.52 25.00
N ARG A 449 8.72 -18.72 24.70
CA ARG A 449 9.65 -19.71 25.30
C ARG A 449 10.95 -19.70 24.46
N TYR A 450 12.02 -19.25 25.12
CA TYR A 450 13.41 -19.10 24.68
C TYR A 450 13.73 -17.93 23.74
N PRO A 451 14.57 -16.96 24.17
CA PRO A 451 15.32 -16.13 23.23
C PRO A 451 16.45 -16.98 22.66
N THR A 452 16.25 -17.56 21.48
CA THR A 452 17.37 -18.14 20.73
C THR A 452 17.88 -17.09 19.76
N SER A 453 19.07 -16.55 20.02
CA SER A 453 19.89 -15.96 18.97
C SER A 453 20.21 -17.08 17.98
N VAL A 454 19.66 -17.02 16.77
CA VAL A 454 20.11 -17.93 15.70
C VAL A 454 21.42 -17.34 15.18
N ASN A 455 22.54 -17.87 15.66
CA ASN A 455 23.84 -17.58 15.10
C ASN A 455 23.97 -18.38 13.81
N VAL A 456 24.12 -17.71 12.67
CA VAL A 456 24.23 -18.34 11.35
C VAL A 456 25.50 -19.19 11.21
N SER A 457 26.47 -19.10 12.14
CA SER A 457 27.57 -20.07 12.20
C SER A 457 27.11 -21.50 12.50
N GLU A 458 25.92 -21.73 13.06
CA GLU A 458 25.33 -23.08 13.20
C GLU A 458 24.61 -23.56 11.92
N LEU A 459 24.45 -22.70 10.92
CA LEU A 459 23.91 -23.06 9.59
C LEU A 459 25.01 -23.40 8.57
N GLU A 460 26.30 -23.25 8.93
CA GLU A 460 27.42 -23.71 8.09
C GLU A 460 27.68 -25.22 8.19
N GLU A 461 27.15 -25.92 9.20
CA GLU A 461 27.28 -27.38 9.35
C GLU A 461 26.17 -28.20 8.65
N ILE A 462 25.21 -27.55 7.99
CA ILE A 462 24.20 -28.20 7.10
C ILE A 462 24.32 -27.64 5.66
N ALA A 463 25.55 -27.46 5.21
CA ALA A 463 25.94 -27.44 3.79
C ALA A 463 26.84 -28.65 3.53
#